data_AF-A0A2G0PYU0-F1
#
_entry.id   AF-A0A2G0PYU0-F1
#
_cell.length_a   1.000
_cell.length_b   1.000
_cell.length_c   1.000
_cell.angle_alpha   90.00
_cell.angle_beta   90.00
_cell.angle_gamma   90.00
#
_symmetry.space_group_name_H-M   'P 1'
#
loop_
_entity.id
_entity.type
_entity.pdbx_description
1 polymer ?
#
loop_
_entity_poly.entity_id
_entity_poly.type
_entity_poly.pdbx_seq_one_letter_code
_entity_poly.pdbx_strand_id
1 'polypeptide(L)'
;MERLIINVQINWISENQGGKNNLPINTLYYVITEPIKSKIGETTYWSLVLDIKSNSYDEERNERIGLGKAYFLADNAPDFLLTQGFNLNVYEGPKFVAVVEVL
;
A
#
# COMPACT_ATOMS: atom_id res chain seq x y z
N MET A 1 -21.54 -4.25 -5.69
CA MET A 1 -20.62 -3.35 -6.43
C MET A 1 -19.32 -4.09 -6.61
N GLU A 2 -18.74 -4.06 -7.80
CA GLU A 2 -17.41 -4.65 -8.02
C GLU A 2 -16.35 -3.80 -7.32
N ARG A 3 -15.40 -4.45 -6.66
CA ARG A 3 -14.32 -3.78 -5.96
C ARG A 3 -13.25 -3.35 -6.98
N LEU A 4 -12.82 -2.09 -6.92
CA LEU A 4 -11.71 -1.60 -7.75
C LEU A 4 -10.40 -2.23 -7.26
N ILE A 5 -9.77 -3.02 -8.12
CA ILE A 5 -8.49 -3.69 -7.87
C ILE A 5 -7.49 -3.14 -8.88
N ILE A 6 -6.40 -2.56 -8.39
CA ILE A 6 -5.40 -1.90 -9.24
C ILE A 6 -4.03 -2.52 -9.07
N ASN A 7 -3.18 -2.45 -10.09
CA ASN A 7 -1.79 -2.88 -9.97
C ASN A 7 -1.00 -1.81 -9.21
N VAL A 8 -0.07 -2.24 -8.37
CA VAL A 8 0.74 -1.33 -7.55
C VAL A 8 2.18 -1.78 -7.48
N GLN A 9 3.05 -0.79 -7.30
CA GLN A 9 4.41 -0.95 -6.80
C GLN A 9 4.45 -0.59 -5.32
N ILE A 10 5.19 -1.35 -4.52
CA ILE A 10 5.30 -1.16 -3.08
C ILE A 10 6.77 -0.87 -2.77
N ASN A 11 7.05 0.37 -2.42
CA ASN A 11 8.39 0.83 -2.06
C ASN A 11 8.56 0.65 -0.54
N TRP A 12 9.18 -0.46 -0.14
CA TRP A 12 9.33 -0.83 1.26
C TRP A 12 10.39 0.02 1.96
N ILE A 13 10.09 0.42 3.20
CA ILE A 13 11.12 1.01 4.06
C ILE A 13 12.26 0.01 4.26
N SER A 14 13.51 0.46 4.18
CA SER A 14 14.69 -0.39 4.39
C SER A 14 14.76 -0.93 5.83
N GLU A 15 15.39 -2.08 6.04
CA GLU A 15 15.54 -2.67 7.40
C GLU A 15 16.27 -1.71 8.35
N ASN A 16 17.29 -1.00 7.84
CA ASN A 16 18.08 -0.04 8.59
C ASN A 16 17.27 1.18 9.06
N GLN A 17 16.15 1.48 8.40
CA GLN A 17 15.21 2.54 8.77
C GLN A 17 14.02 1.98 9.58
N GLY A 18 14.11 0.74 10.07
CA GLY A 18 13.08 0.08 10.85
C GLY A 18 12.06 -0.68 10.00
N GLY A 19 12.31 -0.89 8.71
CA GLY A 19 11.50 -1.70 7.82
C GLY A 19 11.42 -3.17 8.22
N LYS A 20 10.58 -3.95 7.57
CA LYS A 20 10.44 -5.39 7.87
C LYS A 20 11.66 -6.16 7.36
N ASN A 21 12.17 -7.13 8.11
CA ASN A 21 13.24 -8.00 7.60
C ASN A 21 12.69 -9.00 6.56
N ASN A 22 11.55 -9.61 6.87
CA ASN A 22 10.85 -10.50 5.95
C ASN A 22 9.67 -9.78 5.31
N LEU A 23 9.69 -9.67 3.98
CA LEU A 23 8.63 -9.06 3.20
C LEU A 23 7.51 -10.08 2.91
N PRO A 24 6.23 -9.67 2.97
CA PRO A 24 5.11 -10.55 2.63
C PRO A 24 5.13 -10.88 1.13
N ILE A 25 4.88 -12.16 0.80
CA ILE A 25 4.81 -12.67 -0.57
C ILE A 25 3.74 -13.76 -0.66
N ASN A 26 2.98 -13.80 -1.76
CA ASN A 26 1.91 -14.76 -2.01
C ASN A 26 0.85 -14.82 -0.89
N THR A 27 0.63 -13.69 -0.21
CA THR A 27 -0.37 -13.55 0.85
C THR A 27 -1.03 -12.18 0.76
N LEU A 28 -2.26 -12.10 1.26
CA LEU A 28 -2.90 -10.81 1.51
C LEU A 28 -2.21 -10.14 2.69
N TYR A 29 -1.84 -8.88 2.47
CA TYR A 29 -1.17 -8.04 3.45
C TYR A 29 -2.01 -6.80 3.73
N TYR A 30 -2.31 -6.57 5.00
CA TYR A 30 -3.27 -5.57 5.44
C TYR A 30 -2.54 -4.40 6.08
N VAL A 31 -2.78 -3.20 5.54
CA VAL A 31 -2.18 -1.96 6.02
C VAL A 31 -3.24 -0.87 6.13
N ILE A 32 -2.90 0.21 6.82
CA ILE A 32 -3.74 1.41 6.88
C ILE A 32 -3.07 2.58 6.17
N THR A 33 -3.86 3.48 5.58
CA THR A 33 -3.37 4.77 5.06
C THR A 33 -3.17 5.77 6.18
N GLU A 34 -2.64 6.95 5.88
CA GLU A 34 -2.85 8.14 6.72
C GLU A 34 -4.36 8.51 6.79
N PRO A 35 -4.80 9.40 7.70
CA PRO A 35 -6.16 9.90 7.71
C PRO A 35 -6.49 10.62 6.39
N ILE A 36 -7.43 10.07 5.63
CA ILE A 36 -7.84 10.63 4.33
C ILE A 36 -9.36 10.77 4.31
N LYS A 37 -9.83 11.81 3.63
CA LYS A 37 -11.25 12.12 3.48
C LYS A 37 -11.95 11.09 2.57
N SER A 38 -13.02 10.47 3.06
CA SER A 38 -13.93 9.61 2.30
C SER A 38 -14.68 10.37 1.21
N LYS A 39 -15.36 9.62 0.34
CA LYS A 39 -16.37 10.15 -0.60
C LYS A 39 -17.50 10.93 0.07
N ILE A 40 -17.82 10.62 1.33
CA ILE A 40 -18.90 11.25 2.10
C ILE A 40 -18.40 12.37 3.02
N GLY A 41 -17.09 12.64 3.01
CA GLY A 41 -16.50 13.80 3.68
C GLY A 41 -15.93 13.55 5.07
N GLU A 42 -16.04 12.34 5.60
CA GLU A 42 -15.43 11.91 6.87
C GLU A 42 -13.94 11.59 6.67
N THR A 43 -13.07 12.11 7.55
CA THR A 43 -11.64 11.80 7.55
C THR A 43 -11.36 10.63 8.50
N THR A 44 -10.81 9.54 7.98
CA THR A 44 -10.44 8.36 8.77
C THR A 44 -9.27 7.61 8.12
N TYR A 45 -8.75 6.62 8.82
CA TYR A 45 -7.76 5.67 8.32
C TYR A 45 -8.47 4.62 7.46
N TRP A 46 -7.93 4.33 6.28
CA TRP A 46 -8.49 3.34 5.37
C TRP A 46 -7.68 2.06 5.37
N SER A 47 -8.34 0.92 5.53
CA SER A 47 -7.70 -0.38 5.36
C SER A 47 -7.49 -0.66 3.87
N LEU A 48 -6.23 -0.75 3.48
CA LEU A 48 -5.79 -1.14 2.14
C LEU A 48 -5.27 -2.58 2.20
N VAL A 49 -5.73 -3.41 1.27
CA VAL A 49 -5.25 -4.78 1.11
C VAL A 49 -4.27 -4.81 -0.05
N LEU A 50 -3.11 -5.40 0.19
CA LEU A 50 -2.05 -5.62 -0.80
C LEU A 50 -1.93 -7.13 -1.06
N ASP A 51 -2.18 -7.55 -2.28
CA ASP A 51 -1.91 -8.91 -2.77
C ASP A 51 -0.56 -8.94 -3.49
N ILE A 52 0.49 -9.28 -2.75
CA ILE A 52 1.89 -9.14 -3.18
C ILE A 52 2.34 -10.41 -3.89
N LYS A 53 2.82 -10.26 -5.13
CA LYS A 53 3.24 -11.38 -5.99
C LYS A 53 4.74 -11.56 -6.05
N SER A 54 5.50 -10.48 -5.91
CA SER A 54 6.95 -10.54 -5.90
C SER A 54 7.53 -9.42 -5.05
N ASN A 55 8.70 -9.67 -4.50
CA ASN A 55 9.58 -8.64 -3.95
C ASN A 55 10.96 -8.80 -4.59
N SER A 56 11.60 -7.69 -4.91
CA SER A 56 12.95 -7.60 -5.45
C SER A 56 13.72 -6.49 -4.75
N TYR A 57 15.04 -6.50 -4.96
CA TYR A 57 15.91 -5.42 -4.52
C TYR A 57 16.38 -4.63 -5.74
N ASP A 58 16.20 -3.31 -5.68
CA ASP A 58 16.75 -2.36 -6.65
C ASP A 58 18.12 -1.90 -6.13
N GLU A 59 19.19 -2.40 -6.77
CA GLU A 59 20.57 -2.10 -6.40
C GLU A 59 20.94 -0.63 -6.66
N GLU A 60 20.35 0.03 -7.66
CA GLU A 60 20.67 1.42 -8.00
C GLU A 60 20.07 2.38 -6.98
N ARG A 61 18.85 2.09 -6.52
CA ARG A 61 18.14 2.89 -5.52
C ARG A 61 18.40 2.46 -4.09
N ASN A 62 19.02 1.29 -3.90
CA ASN A 62 19.17 0.66 -2.59
C ASN A 62 17.80 0.48 -1.89
N GLU A 63 16.79 0.09 -2.67
CA GLU A 63 15.39 0.02 -2.27
C GLU A 63 14.83 -1.39 -2.43
N ARG A 64 13.88 -1.77 -1.58
CA ARG A 64 13.15 -3.03 -1.71
C ARG A 64 11.81 -2.74 -2.33
N ILE A 65 11.52 -3.40 -3.45
CA ILE A 65 10.36 -3.13 -4.28
C ILE A 65 9.47 -4.37 -4.34
N GLY A 66 8.21 -4.22 -3.97
CA GLY A 66 7.15 -5.21 -4.16
C GLY A 66 6.30 -4.89 -5.38
N LEU A 67 5.79 -5.92 -6.05
CA LEU A 67 4.77 -5.77 -7.09
C LEU A 67 3.54 -6.60 -6.73
N GLY A 68 2.37 -6.05 -6.97
CA GLY A 68 1.13 -6.70 -6.60
C GLY A 68 -0.12 -5.95 -7.02
N LYS A 69 -1.21 -6.25 -6.34
CA LYS A 69 -2.49 -5.58 -6.51
C LYS A 69 -2.94 -4.94 -5.21
N ALA A 70 -3.65 -3.82 -5.28
CA ALA A 70 -4.22 -3.14 -4.14
C ALA A 70 -5.73 -2.92 -4.29
N TYR A 71 -6.44 -2.95 -3.17
CA TYR A 71 -7.83 -2.52 -3.08
C TYR A 71 -8.18 -2.07 -1.66
N PHE A 72 -9.15 -1.15 -1.53
CA PHE A 72 -9.69 -0.81 -0.23
C PHE A 72 -10.65 -1.88 0.29
N LEU A 73 -10.60 -2.15 1.58
CA LEU A 73 -11.49 -3.13 2.22
C LEU A 73 -12.93 -2.59 2.36
N ALA A 74 -13.08 -1.28 2.57
CA ALA A 74 -14.36 -0.61 2.78
C ALA A 74 -14.92 0.01 1.48
N ASP A 75 -16.23 -0.08 1.28
CA ASP A 75 -16.89 0.37 0.04
C ASP A 75 -16.95 1.90 -0.10
N ASN A 76 -16.97 2.63 1.01
CA ASN A 76 -17.00 4.10 1.05
C ASN A 76 -15.60 4.74 1.02
N ALA A 77 -14.56 3.93 0.85
CA ALA A 77 -13.20 4.41 0.76
C ALA A 77 -12.98 5.32 -0.47
N PRO A 78 -12.02 6.26 -0.40
CA PRO A 78 -11.67 7.16 -1.49
C PRO A 78 -10.98 6.41 -2.64
N ASP A 79 -11.76 5.76 -3.51
CA ASP A 79 -11.26 5.01 -4.67
C ASP A 79 -10.48 5.86 -5.67
N PHE A 80 -10.67 7.17 -5.71
CA PHE A 80 -9.85 8.09 -6.52
C PHE A 80 -8.35 7.99 -6.19
N LEU A 81 -7.99 7.53 -4.99
CA LEU A 81 -6.61 7.26 -4.60
C LEU A 81 -6.00 6.03 -5.27
N LEU A 82 -6.82 5.18 -5.89
CA LEU A 82 -6.39 4.06 -6.73
C LEU A 82 -6.30 4.47 -8.21
N THR A 83 -6.15 5.76 -8.49
CA THR A 83 -5.84 6.28 -9.83
C THR A 83 -4.34 6.22 -10.07
N GLN A 84 -3.93 5.83 -11.28
CA GLN A 84 -2.52 5.77 -11.67
C GLN A 84 -1.77 7.07 -11.35
N GLY A 85 -0.55 6.93 -10.81
CA GLY A 85 0.32 8.04 -10.40
C GLY A 85 0.09 8.56 -8.98
N PHE A 86 -0.91 8.04 -8.26
CA PHE A 86 -1.07 8.32 -6.83
C PHE A 86 -0.10 7.49 -5.98
N ASN A 87 0.37 8.12 -4.89
CA ASN A 87 1.19 7.49 -3.88
C ASN A 87 0.46 7.48 -2.53
N LEU A 88 0.57 6.37 -1.81
CA LEU A 88 -0.05 6.15 -0.51
C LEU A 88 1.00 5.72 0.50
N ASN A 89 1.19 6.53 1.54
CA ASN A 89 1.91 6.10 2.72
C ASN A 89 1.09 5.05 3.47
N VAL A 90 1.68 3.89 3.77
CA VAL A 90 0.98 2.80 4.45
C VAL A 90 1.67 2.34 5.72
N TYR A 91 0.86 1.89 6.68
CA TYR A 91 1.27 1.65 8.06
C TYR A 91 0.76 0.29 8.58
N GLU A 92 1.53 -0.32 9.47
CA GLU A 92 1.12 -1.40 10.38
C GLU A 92 0.88 -0.80 11.77
N GLY A 93 -0.38 -0.54 12.13
CA GLY A 93 -0.68 0.24 13.32
C GLY A 93 -0.02 1.63 13.23
N PRO A 94 0.81 2.07 14.20
CA PRO A 94 1.49 3.36 14.13
C PRO A 94 2.77 3.33 13.26
N LYS A 95 3.20 2.16 12.78
CA LYS A 95 4.51 2.01 12.13
C LYS A 95 4.40 2.22 10.63
N PHE A 96 5.12 3.20 10.08
CA PHE A 96 5.25 3.37 8.64
C PHE A 96 6.05 2.21 8.03
N VAL A 97 5.53 1.59 6.96
CA VAL A 97 6.14 0.38 6.38
C VAL A 97 6.47 0.47 4.90
N ALA A 98 5.73 1.26 4.12
CA ALA A 98 5.98 1.42 2.69
C ALA A 98 5.27 2.65 2.10
N VAL A 99 5.71 3.05 0.91
CA VAL A 99 4.92 3.87 -0.01
C VAL A 99 4.37 2.97 -1.10
N VAL A 100 3.06 2.99 -1.32
CA VAL A 100 2.39 2.27 -2.41
C VAL A 100 2.14 3.23 -3.56
N GLU A 101 2.70 2.93 -4.72
CA GLU A 101 2.50 3.67 -5.97
C GLU A 101 1.50 2.93 -6.85
N VAL A 102 0.50 3.64 -7.35
CA VAL A 102 -0.52 3.09 -8.24
C VAL A 102 -0.03 3.13 -9.69
N LEU A 103 -0.01 1.96 -10.34
CA LEU A 103 0.51 1.75 -11.69
C LEU A 103 -0.52 1.87 -12.79
#